data_AF-A0A833UZ19-F1
#
_entry.id   AF-A0A833UZ19-F1
#
_cell.length_a   1.000
_cell.length_b   1.000
_cell.length_c   1.000
_cell.angle_alpha   90.00
_cell.angle_beta   90.00
_cell.angle_gamma   90.00
#
_symmetry.space_group_name_H-M   'P 1'
#
loop_
_entity.id
_entity.type
_entity.pdbx_description
1 polymer ?
#
loop_
_entity_poly.entity_id
_entity_poly.type
_entity_poly.pdbx_seq_one_letter_code
_entity_poly.pdbx_strand_id
1 'polypeptide(L)'
;MYDPPTNITHPHSVYLMNNLRSYLACDLKKARMVGNVIQGGGSGFEFVLKKRKPHYFVCGERNGIHCTIGLMKFVITPRRPCRY
;
A
#
# COMPACT_ATOMS: atom_id res chain seq x y z
N MET A 1 0.54 -15.29 -4.90
CA MET A 1 -0.72 -15.22 -4.13
C MET A 1 -0.42 -14.54 -2.81
N TYR A 2 -1.30 -13.66 -2.33
CA TYR A 2 -1.20 -13.08 -0.99
C TYR A 2 -1.92 -14.01 -0.02
N ASP A 3 -1.25 -14.45 1.03
CA ASP A 3 -1.86 -15.36 2.01
C ASP A 3 -2.89 -14.59 2.84
N PRO A 4 -4.10 -15.16 3.06
CA PRO A 4 -5.09 -14.53 3.92
C PRO A 4 -4.55 -14.40 5.36
N PRO A 5 -4.97 -13.37 6.12
CA PRO A 5 -4.52 -13.18 7.50
C PRO A 5 -4.86 -14.39 8.38
N THR A 6 -3.83 -15.03 8.93
CA THR A 6 -3.88 -16.15 9.90
C THR A 6 -2.85 -15.92 11.02
N ASN A 7 -2.91 -16.68 12.11
CA ASN A 7 -1.95 -16.58 13.23
C ASN A 7 -0.48 -16.88 12.86
N ILE A 8 -0.22 -17.40 11.66
CA ILE A 8 1.11 -17.74 11.14
C ILE A 8 1.58 -16.79 10.04
N THR A 9 0.67 -16.06 9.38
CA THR A 9 1.04 -15.03 8.40
C THR A 9 1.39 -13.74 9.12
N HIS A 10 2.47 -13.08 8.68
CA HIS A 10 2.78 -11.75 9.21
C HIS A 10 1.69 -10.75 8.80
N PRO A 11 1.26 -9.86 9.71
CA PRO A 11 0.29 -8.84 9.37
C PRO A 11 0.86 -7.90 8.31
N HIS A 12 -0.02 -7.36 7.47
CA HIS A 12 0.31 -6.36 6.46
C HIS A 12 -0.71 -5.23 6.48
N SER A 13 -0.22 -4.01 6.42
CA SER A 13 -1.01 -2.78 6.29
C SER A 13 -0.74 -2.13 4.94
N VAL A 14 -1.59 -1.19 4.55
CA VAL A 14 -1.44 -0.40 3.33
C VAL A 14 -1.27 1.05 3.74
N TYR A 15 -0.13 1.63 3.39
CA TYR A 15 0.17 3.05 3.55
C TYR A 15 0.26 3.75 2.20
N LEU A 16 -0.24 4.98 2.14
CA LEU A 16 -0.11 5.87 1.00
C LEU A 16 1.00 6.89 1.27
N MET A 17 2.03 6.92 0.42
CA MET A 17 3.15 7.86 0.53
C MET A 17 2.81 9.19 -0.13
N ASN A 18 3.37 10.27 0.44
CA ASN A 18 3.12 11.62 -0.06
C ASN A 18 3.86 11.95 -1.36
N ASN A 19 5.01 11.33 -1.61
CA ASN A 19 5.87 11.64 -2.75
C ASN A 19 6.81 10.46 -3.11
N LEU A 20 7.43 10.56 -4.29
CA LEU A 20 8.34 9.55 -4.83
C LEU A 20 9.59 9.34 -3.96
N ARG A 21 10.15 10.41 -3.36
CA ARG A 21 11.36 10.33 -2.54
C ARG A 21 11.12 9.46 -1.31
N SER A 22 10.04 9.71 -0.57
CA SER A 22 9.65 8.90 0.59
C SER A 22 9.31 7.47 0.19
N TYR A 23 8.67 7.26 -0.97
CA TYR A 23 8.39 5.92 -1.49
C TYR A 23 9.67 5.11 -1.80
N LEU A 24 10.64 5.71 -2.48
CA LEU A 24 11.91 5.04 -2.83
C LEU A 24 12.70 4.68 -1.57
N ALA A 25 12.74 5.58 -0.58
CA ALA A 25 13.43 5.39 0.69
C ALA A 25 12.64 4.57 1.73
N CYS A 26 11.38 4.21 1.45
CA CYS A 26 10.46 3.67 2.45
C CYS A 26 10.40 4.51 3.75
N ASP A 27 10.39 5.84 3.63
CA ASP A 27 10.28 6.75 4.77
C ASP A 27 8.80 6.97 5.15
N LEU A 28 8.33 6.22 6.16
CA LEU A 28 6.94 6.22 6.57
C LEU A 28 6.53 7.38 7.49
N LYS A 29 7.44 8.29 7.89
CA LYS A 29 7.18 9.36 8.87
C LYS A 29 5.95 10.23 8.55
N LYS A 30 5.67 10.42 7.26
CA LYS A 30 4.52 11.20 6.77
C LYS A 30 3.53 10.37 5.96
N ALA A 31 3.69 9.05 5.95
CA ALA A 31 2.80 8.16 5.22
C ALA A 31 1.44 8.07 5.93
N ARG A 32 0.37 7.94 5.15
CA ARG A 32 -0.98 7.80 5.69
C ARG A 32 -1.41 6.35 5.60
N MET A 33 -1.73 5.71 6.73
CA MET A 33 -2.37 4.40 6.71
C MET A 33 -3.74 4.52 6.02
N VAL A 34 -3.98 3.70 5.00
CA VAL A 34 -5.25 3.63 4.28
C VAL A 34 -5.95 2.28 4.48
N GLY A 35 -5.18 1.23 4.81
CA GLY A 35 -5.70 -0.07 5.23
C GLY A 35 -4.89 -0.60 6.40
N ASN A 36 -5.53 -1.03 7.48
CA ASN A 36 -4.89 -1.64 8.64
C ASN A 36 -4.78 -3.17 8.47
N VAL A 37 -4.16 -3.83 9.45
CA VAL A 37 -3.81 -5.27 9.40
C VAL A 37 -5.00 -6.23 9.40
N ILE A 38 -6.19 -5.79 9.80
CA ILE A 38 -7.40 -6.62 9.81
C ILE A 38 -8.30 -6.38 8.58
N GLN A 39 -8.12 -5.26 7.88
CA GLN A 39 -8.96 -4.87 6.74
C GLN A 39 -8.72 -5.71 5.47
N GLY A 40 -7.68 -6.54 5.43
CA GLY A 40 -7.47 -7.53 4.37
C GLY A 40 -8.33 -8.79 4.50
N GLY A 41 -9.01 -9.00 5.64
CA GLY A 41 -9.90 -10.13 5.85
C GLY A 41 -11.28 -9.96 5.21
N GLY A 42 -12.07 -11.04 5.17
CA GLY A 42 -13.44 -11.01 4.65
C GLY A 42 -13.50 -10.58 3.18
N SER A 43 -14.28 -9.54 2.87
CA SER A 43 -14.40 -8.98 1.52
C SER A 43 -13.14 -8.23 1.03
N GLY A 44 -12.13 -8.07 1.89
CA GLY A 44 -10.90 -7.38 1.59
C GLY A 44 -11.00 -5.85 1.73
N PHE A 45 -9.97 -5.18 1.23
CA PHE A 45 -9.79 -3.73 1.33
C PHE A 45 -9.93 -3.05 -0.04
N GLU A 46 -10.72 -1.98 -0.11
CA GLU A 46 -10.88 -1.17 -1.31
C GLU A 46 -10.35 0.25 -1.12
N PHE A 47 -9.70 0.80 -2.15
CA PHE A 47 -9.24 2.19 -2.18
C PHE A 47 -9.57 2.89 -3.50
N VAL A 48 -10.31 4.00 -3.44
CA VAL A 48 -10.68 4.79 -4.62
C VAL A 48 -9.62 5.85 -4.96
N LEU A 49 -9.10 5.79 -6.19
CA LEU A 49 -8.10 6.74 -6.70
C LEU A 49 -8.76 8.03 -7.22
N LYS A 50 -8.95 9.03 -6.36
CA LYS A 50 -9.67 10.29 -6.70
C LYS A 50 -8.88 11.28 -7.56
N LYS A 51 -7.55 11.22 -7.59
CA LYS A 51 -6.70 12.23 -8.26
C LYS A 51 -5.95 11.60 -9.43
N ARG A 52 -5.82 12.32 -10.55
CA ARG A 52 -5.02 11.87 -11.71
C ARG A 52 -3.52 12.12 -11.48
N LYS A 53 -2.94 11.39 -10.54
CA LYS A 53 -1.50 11.42 -10.22
C LYS A 53 -1.02 10.04 -9.75
N PRO A 54 0.30 9.79 -9.74
CA PRO A 54 0.83 8.58 -9.12
C PRO A 54 0.45 8.48 -7.65
N HIS A 55 -0.01 7.30 -7.25
CA HIS A 55 -0.24 6.91 -5.86
C HIS A 55 0.76 5.82 -5.51
N TYR A 56 1.48 6.05 -4.41
CA TYR A 56 2.58 5.24 -3.96
C TYR A 56 2.12 4.42 -2.75
N PHE A 57 1.88 3.13 -2.93
CA PHE A 57 1.41 2.24 -1.88
C PHE A 57 2.58 1.41 -1.35
N VAL A 58 2.65 1.23 -0.03
CA VAL A 58 3.66 0.42 0.65
C VAL A 58 3.04 -0.35 1.81
N CYS A 59 3.67 -1.45 2.21
CA CYS A 59 3.45 -2.05 3.52
C CYS A 59 4.23 -1.29 4.60
N GLY A 60 3.56 -0.91 5.69
CA GLY A 60 4.20 -0.22 6.82
C GLY A 60 4.64 -1.13 7.97
N GLU A 61 4.31 -2.41 7.89
CA GLU A 61 4.60 -3.35 8.97
C GLU A 61 6.09 -3.63 9.12
N ARG A 62 6.46 -4.07 10.34
CA ARG A 62 7.85 -4.27 10.77
C ARG A 62 8.71 -3.01 10.54
N ASN A 63 8.18 -1.84 10.89
CA ASN A 63 8.88 -0.56 10.77
C ASN A 63 9.45 -0.31 9.36
N GLY A 64 8.70 -0.68 8.32
CA GLY A 64 9.10 -0.50 6.92
C GLY A 64 10.01 -1.59 6.34
N ILE A 65 10.33 -2.66 7.09
CA ILE A 65 11.11 -3.81 6.58
C ILE A 65 10.39 -4.48 5.40
N HIS A 66 9.05 -4.60 5.45
CA HIS A 66 8.27 -5.15 4.33
C HIS A 66 8.38 -4.30 3.07
N CYS A 67 8.47 -2.98 3.19
CA CYS A 67 8.67 -2.07 2.06
C CYS A 67 10.11 -2.14 1.48
N THR A 68 11.11 -2.18 2.37
CA THR A 68 12.54 -2.08 2.00
C THR A 68 13.10 -3.39 1.47
N ILE A 69 12.94 -4.48 2.23
CA ILE A 69 13.50 -5.80 1.93
C ILE A 69 12.46 -6.66 1.22
N GLY A 70 11.22 -6.67 1.75
CA GLY A 70 10.13 -7.46 1.17
C GLY A 70 9.58 -6.90 -0.14
N LEU A 71 10.03 -5.70 -0.56
CA LEU A 71 9.58 -4.98 -1.75
C LEU A 71 8.04 -4.87 -1.85
N MET A 72 7.34 -4.90 -0.72
CA MET A 72 5.89 -4.75 -0.65
C MET A 72 5.51 -3.29 -0.87
N LYS A 73 5.64 -2.88 -2.12
CA LYS A 73 5.38 -1.52 -2.58
C LYS A 73 5.04 -1.52 -4.05
N PHE A 74 4.13 -0.66 -4.46
CA PHE A 74 3.75 -0.51 -5.86
C PHE A 74 3.22 0.90 -6.13
N VAL A 75 3.16 1.26 -7.42
CA VAL A 75 2.70 2.58 -7.87
C VAL A 75 1.55 2.39 -8.84
N ILE A 76 0.45 3.11 -8.64
CA ILE A 76 -0.66 3.16 -9.58
C ILE A 76 -0.96 4.60 -9.97
N THR A 77 -1.11 4.83 -11.27
CA THR A 77 -1.59 6.11 -11.81
C THR A 77 -2.90 5.86 -12.56
N PRO A 78 -4.03 6.47 -12.16
CA PRO A 78 -5.28 6.36 -12.90
C PRO A 78 -5.10 6.84 -14.34
N ARG A 79 -5.44 6.00 -15.32
CA ARG A 79 -5.50 6.40 -16.74
C ARG A 79 -6.80 7.17 -17.00
N ARG A 80 -6.84 7.91 -18.11
CA ARG A 80 -8.11 8.47 -18.59
C ARG A 80 -9.07 7.31 -18.90
N PRO A 81 -10.38 7.46 -18.66
CA PRO A 81 -11.34 6.53 -19.22
C PRO A 81 -11.12 6.44 -20.73
N CYS A 82 -10.91 5.24 -21.25
CA CYS A 82 -10.96 5.03 -22.69
C CYS A 82 -12.38 5.37 -23.12
N ARG A 83 -12.54 6.40 -23.95
CA ARG A 83 -13.80 6.66 -24.64
C ARG A 83 -13.78 5.76 -25.88
N TYR A 84 -14.58 4.70 -25.87
CA TYR A 84 -14.87 3.91 -27.07
C TYR A 84 -15.91 4.63 -27.91
#